data_AF-A0A7X7KDP1-F1
#
_entry.id   AF-A0A7X7KDP1-F1
#
_cell.length_a   1.000
_cell.length_b   1.000
_cell.length_c   1.000
_cell.angle_alpha   90.00
_cell.angle_beta   90.00
_cell.angle_gamma   90.00
#
_symmetry.space_group_name_H-M   'P 1'
#
loop_
_entity.id
_entity.type
_entity.pdbx_description
1 polymer ?
#
loop_
_entity_poly.entity_id
_entity_poly.type
_entity_poly.pdbx_seq_one_letter_code
_entity_poly.pdbx_strand_id
1 'polypeptide(L)'
;MILTSAAMADWCRKLLDGDGEKPHLTLEHYMDAIPRLDCLGHLPPGTPVLIRGDVDAKPGPAVGEGDIRLRSMKTTLDFGRQHG
;
A
#
# COMPACT_ATOMS: atom_id res chain seq x y z
N MET A 1 10.57 21.33 -17.94
CA MET A 1 11.75 20.62 -17.42
C MET A 1 12.28 19.75 -18.54
N ILE A 2 13.50 19.99 -19.03
CA ILE A 2 14.07 19.21 -20.14
C ILE A 2 14.79 17.99 -19.53
N LEU A 3 14.37 16.80 -19.93
CA LEU A 3 15.00 15.55 -19.50
C LEU A 3 16.28 15.35 -20.31
N THR A 4 17.42 15.31 -19.65
CA THR A 4 18.73 15.08 -20.30
C THR A 4 19.20 13.64 -20.08
N SER A 5 20.08 13.15 -20.94
CA SER A 5 20.66 11.81 -20.79
C SER A 5 21.43 11.66 -19.47
N ALA A 6 22.09 12.72 -18.99
CA ALA A 6 22.77 12.72 -17.70
C ALA A 6 21.77 12.57 -16.54
N ALA A 7 20.66 13.32 -16.56
CA ALA A 7 19.62 13.19 -15.55
C ALA A 7 18.97 11.80 -15.56
N MET A 8 18.78 11.21 -16.75
CA MET A 8 18.30 9.84 -16.88
C MET A 8 19.31 8.82 -16.34
N ALA A 9 20.60 8.97 -16.65
CA ALA A 9 21.65 8.07 -16.18
C ALA A 9 21.78 8.11 -14.64
N ASP A 10 21.68 9.29 -14.03
CA ASP A 10 21.67 9.45 -12.58
C ASP A 10 20.45 8.79 -11.94
N TRP A 11 19.27 8.96 -12.55
CA TRP A 11 18.06 8.32 -12.06
C TRP A 11 18.12 6.80 -12.18
N CYS A 12 18.62 6.27 -13.31
CA CYS A 12 18.81 4.84 -13.50
C CYS A 12 19.81 4.24 -12.51
N ARG A 13 20.94 4.92 -12.23
CA ARG A 13 21.89 4.48 -11.19
C ARG A 13 21.22 4.38 -9.82
N LYS A 14 20.44 5.39 -9.44
CA LYS A 14 19.67 5.36 -8.19
C LYS A 14 18.60 4.28 -8.21
N LEU A 15 17.92 4.04 -9.32
CA LEU A 15 16.87 3.02 -9.41
C LEU A 15 17.44 1.61 -9.29
N LEU A 16 18.53 1.33 -10.01
CA LEU A 16 19.16 0.03 -10.12
C LEU A 16 20.17 -0.26 -8.99
N ASP A 17 20.35 0.67 -8.06
CA ASP A 17 21.37 0.56 -7.01
C ASP A 17 22.79 0.42 -7.56
N GLY A 18 23.10 1.20 -8.61
CA GLY A 18 24.39 1.13 -9.31
C GLY A 18 25.60 1.48 -8.44
N ASP A 19 25.37 2.18 -7.33
CA ASP A 19 26.41 2.57 -6.36
C ASP A 19 26.47 1.61 -5.15
N GLY A 20 25.52 0.65 -5.03
CA GLY A 20 25.48 -0.34 -3.95
C GLY A 20 25.20 0.22 -2.56
N GLU A 21 24.66 1.44 -2.48
CA GLU A 21 24.42 2.16 -1.23
C GLU A 21 23.01 1.91 -0.67
N LYS A 22 22.11 1.24 -1.41
CA LYS A 22 20.77 0.98 -0.88
C LYS A 22 20.81 -0.06 0.25
N PRO A 23 20.03 0.17 1.32
CA PRO A 23 19.79 -0.88 2.29
C PRO A 23 19.11 -2.08 1.62
N HIS A 24 19.79 -3.22 1.63
CA HIS A 24 19.21 -4.49 1.24
C HIS A 24 18.38 -5.03 2.41
N LEU A 25 17.14 -4.56 2.49
CA LEU A 25 16.17 -5.08 3.43
C LEU A 25 15.71 -6.48 2.98
N THR A 26 15.55 -7.40 3.93
CA THR A 26 14.92 -8.69 3.66
C THR A 26 13.42 -8.49 3.48
N LEU A 27 12.73 -9.51 2.95
CA LEU A 27 11.26 -9.47 2.82
C LEU A 27 10.59 -9.20 4.17
N GLU A 28 11.12 -9.78 5.24
CA GLU A 28 10.63 -9.62 6.61
C GLU A 28 10.68 -8.16 7.04
N HIS A 29 11.81 -7.46 6.80
CA HIS A 29 11.91 -6.03 7.10
C HIS A 29 10.86 -5.19 6.37
N TYR A 30 10.55 -5.53 5.11
CA TYR A 30 9.47 -4.85 4.38
C TYR A 30 8.09 -5.18 4.97
N MET A 31 7.86 -6.43 5.37
CA MET A 31 6.60 -6.84 6.00
C MET A 31 6.39 -6.17 7.36
N ASP A 32 7.45 -5.93 8.12
CA ASP A 32 7.41 -5.27 9.43
C ASP A 32 7.17 -3.76 9.30
N ALA A 33 7.62 -3.15 8.21
CA ALA A 33 7.41 -1.73 7.95
C ALA A 33 5.97 -1.38 7.54
N ILE A 34 5.15 -2.36 7.15
CA ILE A 34 3.75 -2.13 6.76
C ILE A 34 2.92 -1.88 8.03
N PRO A 35 2.30 -0.69 8.18
CA PRO A 35 1.45 -0.40 9.33
C PRO A 35 0.29 -1.39 9.42
N ARG A 36 0.04 -1.88 10.63
CA ARG A 36 -1.07 -2.78 10.94
C ARG A 36 -2.36 -1.97 11.15
N LEU A 37 -3.51 -2.65 11.14
CA LEU A 37 -4.83 -2.01 11.12
C LEU A 37 -5.08 -1.08 12.34
N ASP A 38 -4.54 -1.44 13.48
CA ASP A 38 -4.57 -0.70 14.74
C ASP A 38 -3.93 0.69 14.65
N CYS A 39 -3.04 0.93 13.67
CA CYS A 39 -2.47 2.27 13.44
C CYS A 39 -3.54 3.33 13.14
N LEU A 40 -4.71 2.91 12.61
CA LEU A 40 -5.85 3.80 12.35
C LEU A 40 -6.59 4.21 13.63
N GLY A 41 -6.44 3.46 14.72
CA GLY A 41 -7.17 3.69 15.99
C GLY A 41 -6.74 4.96 16.75
N HIS A 42 -5.62 5.58 16.37
CA HIS A 42 -5.12 6.81 17.00
C HIS A 42 -5.51 8.09 16.25
N LEU A 43 -6.26 7.98 15.15
CA LEU A 43 -6.71 9.13 14.40
C LEU A 43 -7.87 9.85 15.14
N PRO A 44 -7.94 11.20 15.09
CA PRO A 44 -9.09 11.91 15.61
C PRO A 44 -10.40 11.47 14.92
N PRO A 45 -11.54 11.37 15.65
CA PRO A 45 -12.82 11.06 15.04
C PRO A 45 -13.19 12.02 13.90
N GLY A 46 -13.77 11.49 12.83
CA GLY A 46 -14.14 12.26 11.64
C GLY A 46 -12.98 12.58 10.68
N THR A 47 -11.77 12.06 10.92
CA THR A 47 -10.64 12.19 10.00
C THR A 47 -10.94 11.43 8.70
N PRO A 48 -10.92 12.08 7.52
CA PRO A 48 -11.06 11.38 6.25
C PRO A 48 -9.86 10.46 5.99
N VAL A 49 -10.10 9.18 5.77
CA VAL A 49 -9.06 8.18 5.47
C VAL A 49 -9.23 7.65 4.04
N LEU A 50 -8.17 7.76 3.24
CA LEU A 50 -8.11 7.11 1.93
C LEU A 50 -7.59 5.68 2.10
N ILE A 51 -8.42 4.70 1.77
CA ILE A 51 -8.04 3.28 1.80
C ILE A 51 -7.73 2.82 0.39
N ARG A 52 -6.45 2.50 0.13
CA ARG A 52 -6.03 1.88 -1.12
C ARG A 52 -6.09 0.36 -0.98
N GLY A 53 -7.14 -0.24 -1.54
CA GLY A 53 -7.32 -1.68 -1.58
C GLY A 53 -7.13 -2.28 -2.98
N ASP A 54 -6.89 -3.59 -3.05
CA ASP A 54 -6.91 -4.35 -4.30
C ASP A 54 -8.35 -4.66 -4.69
N VAL A 55 -8.82 -4.04 -5.77
CA VAL A 55 -10.18 -4.17 -6.30
C VAL A 55 -10.24 -4.95 -7.60
N ASP A 56 -9.15 -5.61 -8.00
CA ASP A 56 -9.10 -6.49 -9.19
C ASP A 56 -9.86 -7.82 -8.96
N ALA A 57 -11.04 -7.75 -8.35
CA ALA A 57 -11.77 -8.91 -7.90
C ALA A 57 -12.46 -9.65 -9.05
N LYS A 58 -12.49 -10.98 -8.96
CA LYS A 58 -13.33 -11.79 -9.85
C LYS A 58 -14.79 -11.65 -9.40
N PRO A 59 -15.73 -11.39 -10.33
CA PRO A 59 -17.14 -11.38 -9.98
C PRO A 59 -17.58 -12.79 -9.57
N GLY A 60 -18.23 -12.92 -8.42
CA GLY A 60 -18.94 -14.13 -8.04
C GLY A 60 -20.40 -14.12 -8.50
N PRO A 61 -21.18 -15.14 -8.11
CA PRO A 61 -22.58 -15.27 -8.51
C PRO A 61 -23.49 -14.15 -8.00
N ALA A 62 -23.11 -13.47 -6.92
CA ALA A 62 -23.84 -12.34 -6.33
C ALA A 62 -22.88 -11.24 -5.85
N VAL A 63 -23.40 -10.03 -5.60
CA VAL A 63 -22.61 -8.90 -5.08
C VAL A 63 -22.04 -9.26 -3.70
N GLY A 64 -20.71 -9.21 -3.59
CA GLY A 64 -19.99 -9.57 -2.35
C GLY A 64 -19.62 -11.04 -2.21
N GLU A 65 -20.15 -11.91 -3.09
CA GLU A 65 -19.72 -13.29 -3.25
C GLU A 65 -18.54 -13.34 -4.23
N GLY A 66 -17.52 -14.16 -3.96
CA GLY A 66 -16.58 -14.61 -5.00
C GLY A 66 -15.13 -14.14 -4.96
N ASP A 67 -14.72 -13.16 -4.14
CA ASP A 67 -13.30 -12.77 -4.10
C ASP A 67 -12.78 -12.44 -2.69
N ILE A 68 -11.66 -13.06 -2.35
CA ILE A 68 -10.96 -12.88 -1.07
C ILE A 68 -10.45 -11.45 -0.89
N ARG A 69 -10.12 -10.74 -1.98
CA ARG A 69 -9.60 -9.36 -1.97
C ARG A 69 -10.64 -8.36 -1.45
N LEU A 70 -11.90 -8.51 -1.87
CA LEU A 70 -12.99 -7.67 -1.35
C LEU A 70 -13.35 -8.05 0.09
N ARG A 71 -13.32 -9.34 0.45
CA ARG A 71 -13.59 -9.79 1.82
C ARG A 71 -12.52 -9.31 2.80
N SER A 72 -11.24 -9.34 2.43
CA SER A 72 -10.16 -8.85 3.29
C SER A 72 -10.27 -7.34 3.51
N MET A 73 -10.65 -6.58 2.48
CA MET A 73 -10.91 -5.15 2.59
C MET A 73 -12.07 -4.81 3.53
N LYS A 74 -13.12 -5.64 3.56
CA LYS A 74 -14.30 -5.40 4.41
C LYS A 74 -13.92 -5.16 5.87
N THR A 75 -12.99 -5.95 6.40
CA THR A 75 -12.54 -5.85 7.80
C THR A 75 -11.91 -4.49 8.10
N THR A 76 -11.06 -3.99 7.19
CA THR A 76 -10.45 -2.66 7.32
C THR A 76 -11.49 -1.54 7.27
N LEU A 77 -12.48 -1.66 6.37
CA LEU A 77 -13.56 -0.68 6.24
C LEU A 77 -14.47 -0.66 7.48
N ASP A 78 -14.83 -1.84 8.00
CA ASP A 78 -15.63 -1.96 9.22
C ASP A 78 -14.90 -1.39 10.43
N PHE A 79 -13.58 -1.62 10.54
CA PHE A 79 -12.76 -1.06 11.61
C PHE A 79 -12.82 0.46 11.63
N GLY A 80 -12.60 1.11 10.48
CA GLY A 80 -12.72 2.56 10.36
C GLY A 80 -14.09 3.07 10.77
N ARG A 81 -15.17 2.44 10.27
CA ARG A 81 -16.56 2.81 10.63
C ARG A 81 -16.86 2.69 12.13
N GLN A 82 -16.21 1.78 12.85
CA GLN A 82 -16.41 1.58 14.28
C GLN A 82 -15.62 2.58 15.14
N HIS A 83 -14.54 3.18 14.61
CA HIS A 83 -13.60 4.00 15.37
C HIS A 83 -13.63 5.50 15.03
N GLY A 84 -14.47 5.95 14.09
CA GLY A 84 -14.66 7.39 13.83
C GLY A 84 -15.28 7.71 12.49
#